data_AF-A0A8T2FIE2-F1
#
_entry.id   AF-A0A8T2FIE2-F1
#
_cell.length_a   1.000
_cell.length_b   1.000
_cell.length_c   1.000
_cell.angle_alpha   90.00
_cell.angle_beta   90.00
_cell.angle_gamma   90.00
#
_symmetry.space_group_name_H-M   'P 1'
#
loop_
_entity.id
_entity.type
_entity.pdbx_description
1 polymer ?
#
loop_
_entity_poly.entity_id
_entity_poly.type
_entity_poly.pdbx_seq_one_letter_code
_entity_poly.pdbx_strand_id
1 'polypeptide(L)' 'MAKSTIFAIFMIVLVLGMVTKETKGQEMCRDLLMRAKNCDDSTCATLCKQKWKGNGSCFPNVYRKSCLCTFPCKT' A
#
# COMPACT_ATOMS: atom_id res chain seq x y z
N MET A 1 40.41 8.01 24.38
CA MET A 1 40.13 7.62 22.98
C MET A 1 38.89 6.74 22.83
N ALA A 2 38.71 5.66 23.61
CA ALA A 2 37.56 4.74 23.48
C ALA A 2 36.17 5.38 23.67
N LYS A 3 36.08 6.44 24.49
CA LYS A 3 34.82 7.14 24.80
C LYS A 3 34.25 7.89 23.58
N SER A 4 35.11 8.34 22.67
CA SER A 4 34.71 9.04 21.44
C SER A 4 34.23 8.06 20.36
N THR A 5 34.86 6.89 20.25
CA THR A 5 34.42 5.83 19.33
C THR A 5 33.07 5.24 19.71
N ILE A 6 32.79 5.05 21.01
CA ILE A 6 31.48 4.56 21.47
C ILE A 6 30.35 5.54 21.09
N PHE A 7 30.60 6.84 21.25
CA PHE A 7 29.64 7.88 20.87
C PHE A 7 29.36 7.89 19.36
N ALA A 8 30.42 7.74 18.55
CA ALA A 8 30.29 7.66 17.10
C ALA A 8 29.44 6.46 16.66
N ILE A 9 29.67 5.28 17.26
CA ILE A 9 28.89 4.07 16.96
C ILE A 9 27.41 4.27 17.34
N PHE A 10 27.14 4.86 18.50
CA PHE A 10 25.76 5.11 18.96
C PHE A 10 25.01 6.08 18.04
N MET A 11 25.68 7.15 17.57
CA MET A 11 25.09 8.10 16.61
C MET A 11 24.77 7.44 15.27
N ILE A 12 25.65 6.58 14.76
CA ILE A 12 25.41 5.84 13.51
C ILE A 12 24.18 4.94 13.64
N VAL A 13 24.07 4.20 14.75
CA VAL A 13 22.93 3.29 15.00
C VAL A 13 21.63 4.07 15.18
N LEU A 14 21.65 5.22 15.86
CA LEU A 14 20.48 6.09 16.02
C LEU A 14 19.97 6.62 14.68
N VAL A 15 20.87 7.09 13.81
CA VAL A 15 20.51 7.57 12.46
C VAL A 15 19.89 6.44 11.65
N LEU A 16 20.49 5.24 11.65
CA LEU A 16 19.94 4.05 10.98
C LEU A 16 18.57 3.64 11.53
N GLY A 17 18.37 3.70 12.85
CA GLY A 17 17.11 3.37 13.51
C GLY A 17 15.96 4.31 13.12
N MET A 18 16.24 5.61 12.97
CA MET A 18 15.23 6.60 12.57
C MET A 18 14.74 6.43 11.12
N VAL A 19 15.58 5.93 10.22
CA VAL A 19 15.19 5.71 8.81
C VAL A 19 14.26 4.50 8.62
N THR A 20 14.21 3.58 9.59
CA THR A 20 13.35 2.37 9.49
C THR A 20 11.85 2.64 9.68
N LYS A 21 11.45 3.82 10.16
CA LYS A 21 10.04 4.19 10.26
C LYS A 21 9.38 4.41 8.89
N GLU A 22 10.17 4.80 7.90
CA GLU A 22 9.70 5.16 6.54
C GLU A 22 9.59 3.93 5.61
N THR A 23 9.98 2.74 6.06
CA THR A 23 9.91 1.50 5.25
C THR A 23 8.72 0.61 5.60
N LYS A 24 7.88 0.99 6.57
CA LYS A 24 6.55 0.39 6.70
C LYS A 24 5.72 0.95 5.55
N GLY A 25 5.71 0.22 4.43
CA GLY A 25 4.88 0.54 3.27
C GLY A 25 3.50 0.98 3.73
N GLN A 26 3.06 2.13 3.24
CA GLN A 26 1.77 2.73 3.55
C GLN A 26 0.70 1.63 3.56
N GLU A 27 -0.05 1.46 4.66
CA GLU A 27 -1.04 0.38 4.73
C GLU A 27 -2.04 0.53 3.59
N MET A 28 -2.06 -0.47 2.69
CA MET A 28 -2.94 -0.49 1.54
C MET A 28 -4.15 -1.37 1.85
N CYS A 29 -5.32 -0.77 1.79
CA CYS A 29 -6.60 -1.44 1.91
C CYS A 29 -7.07 -1.95 0.54
N ARG A 30 -7.86 -3.03 0.57
CA ARG A 30 -8.46 -3.63 -0.62
C ARG A 30 -9.97 -3.72 -0.48
N ASP A 31 -10.69 -3.34 -1.53
CA ASP A 31 -12.16 -3.44 -1.60
C ASP A 31 -12.57 -4.15 -2.90
N LEU A 32 -13.63 -4.93 -2.85
CA LEU A 32 -14.14 -5.73 -3.96
C LEU A 32 -15.43 -5.11 -4.49
N LEU A 33 -15.31 -4.39 -5.61
CA LEU A 33 -16.44 -3.83 -6.34
C LEU A 33 -16.89 -4.78 -7.46
N MET A 34 -18.13 -4.57 -7.93
CA MET A 34 -18.70 -5.30 -9.06
C MET A 34 -18.54 -6.83 -8.95
N ARG A 35 -18.82 -7.37 -7.75
CA ARG A 35 -18.82 -8.81 -7.53
C ARG A 35 -19.75 -9.45 -8.54
N ALA A 36 -19.18 -10.31 -9.39
CA ALA A 36 -19.93 -11.11 -10.35
C ALA A 36 -20.59 -10.35 -11.54
N LYS A 37 -20.05 -9.21 -11.99
CA LYS A 37 -20.45 -8.57 -13.27
C LYS A 37 -19.36 -8.68 -14.33
N ASN A 38 -19.68 -8.38 -15.60
CA ASN A 38 -18.67 -8.15 -16.64
C ASN A 38 -17.77 -7.01 -16.18
N CYS A 39 -16.61 -7.36 -15.62
CA CYS A 39 -15.64 -6.39 -15.13
C CYS A 39 -14.88 -5.83 -16.33
N ASP A 40 -15.06 -4.53 -16.56
CA ASP A 40 -14.27 -3.73 -17.49
C ASP A 40 -13.20 -2.97 -16.70
N ASP A 41 -11.93 -3.06 -17.12
CA ASP A 41 -10.79 -2.49 -16.39
C ASP A 41 -10.88 -0.96 -16.31
N SER A 42 -11.35 -0.30 -17.37
CA SER A 42 -11.47 1.17 -17.39
C SER A 42 -12.53 1.66 -16.41
N THR A 43 -13.67 0.96 -16.36
CA THR A 43 -14.76 1.23 -15.44
C THR A 43 -14.33 0.93 -14.00
N CYS A 44 -13.64 -0.19 -13.78
CA CYS A 44 -13.11 -0.58 -12.47
C CYS A 44 -12.15 0.49 -11.92
N ALA A 45 -11.16 0.91 -12.72
CA ALA A 45 -10.21 1.95 -12.32
C ALA A 45 -10.91 3.27 -12.01
N THR A 46 -11.89 3.67 -12.82
CA THR A 46 -12.66 4.91 -12.61
C THR A 46 -13.46 4.87 -11.31
N LEU A 47 -14.15 3.76 -11.03
CA LEU A 47 -14.92 3.60 -9.79
C LEU A 47 -14.02 3.57 -8.55
N CYS A 48 -12.89 2.85 -8.61
CA CYS A 48 -11.94 2.82 -7.50
C CYS A 48 -11.32 4.20 -7.24
N LYS A 49 -11.02 4.96 -8.29
CA LYS A 49 -10.53 6.34 -8.19
C LYS A 49 -11.59 7.29 -7.61
N GLN A 50 -12.85 7.15 -8.02
CA GLN A 50 -13.94 7.99 -7.52
C GLN A 50 -14.29 7.70 -6.06
N LYS A 51 -14.38 6.43 -5.67
CA LYS A 51 -14.78 6.02 -4.31
C LYS A 51 -13.66 6.15 -3.29
N TRP A 52 -12.45 5.71 -3.66
CA TRP A 52 -11.34 5.53 -2.73
C TRP A 52 -10.10 6.37 -3.05
N LYS A 53 -10.11 7.13 -4.16
CA LYS A 53 -8.89 7.76 -4.71
C LYS A 53 -7.75 6.74 -4.92
N GLY A 54 -8.13 5.48 -5.16
CA GLY A 54 -7.21 4.36 -5.33
C GLY A 54 -7.12 3.90 -6.78
N ASN A 55 -6.40 2.79 -6.97
CA ASN A 55 -6.31 2.11 -8.25
C ASN A 55 -7.20 0.86 -8.27
N GLY A 56 -7.67 0.47 -9.45
CA GLY A 56 -8.56 -0.68 -9.62
C GLY A 56 -8.15 -1.55 -10.79
N SER A 57 -8.27 -2.87 -10.66
CA SER A 57 -8.12 -3.81 -11.77
C SER A 57 -9.09 -4.98 -11.68
N CYS A 58 -9.47 -5.51 -12.84
CA CYS A 58 -10.28 -6.70 -12.93
C CYS A 58 -9.42 -7.95 -12.74
N PHE A 59 -9.83 -8.83 -11.83
CA PHE A 59 -9.17 -10.11 -11.61
C PHE A 59 -10.17 -11.27 -11.78
N PRO A 60 -9.72 -12.42 -12.31
CA PRO A 60 -10.56 -13.60 -12.41
C PRO A 60 -10.83 -14.16 -11.01
N ASN A 61 -12.09 -14.30 -10.62
CA ASN A 61 -12.49 -14.98 -9.40
C ASN A 61 -13.38 -16.18 -9.73
N VAL A 62 -12.76 -17.37 -9.79
CA VAL A 62 -13.30 -18.73 -10.05
C VAL A 62 -14.30 -18.85 -11.21
N TYR A 63 -15.43 -18.14 -11.20
CA TYR A 63 -16.46 -18.15 -12.22
C TYR A 63 -16.78 -16.77 -12.84
N ARG A 64 -16.35 -15.64 -12.24
CA ARG A 64 -16.61 -14.28 -12.79
C ARG A 64 -15.45 -13.32 -12.53
N LYS A 65 -15.22 -12.37 -13.44
CA LYS A 65 -14.29 -11.27 -13.21
C LYS A 65 -14.85 -10.34 -12.12
N SER A 66 -14.03 -9.94 -11.16
CA SER A 66 -14.40 -8.99 -10.11
C SER A 66 -13.43 -7.81 -10.13
N CYS A 67 -13.89 -6.63 -9.71
CA CYS A 67 -13.06 -5.43 -9.65
C CYS A 67 -12.40 -5.35 -8.26
N LEU A 68 -11.07 -5.36 -8.21
CA LEU A 68 -10.29 -5.17 -6.99
C LEU A 68 -9.74 -3.75 -6.94
N CYS A 69 -10.21 -2.98 -5.96
CA CYS A 69 -9.63 -1.68 -5.64
C CYS A 69 -8.51 -1.84 -4.62
N THR A 70 -7.40 -1.12 -4.82
CA THR A 70 -6.30 -0.98 -3.86
C THR A 70 -6.09 0.51 -3.59
N PHE A 71 -6.13 0.91 -2.31
CA PHE A 71 -6.08 2.31 -1.89
C PHE A 71 -5.41 2.46 -0.52
N PRO A 72 -4.86 3.63 -0.18
CA PRO A 72 -4.35 3.88 1.17
C PRO A 72 -5.49 3.74 2.19
N CYS A 73 -5.29 2.95 3.24
CA CYS A 73 -6.25 2.86 4.33
C CYS A 73 -6.48 4.25 4.93
N LYS A 74 -7.74 4.62 5.18
CA LYS A 74 -8.03 5.78 6.01
C LYS A 74 -7.65 5.41 7.45
N THR A 75 -6.74 6.19 8.04
CA THR A 75 -6.39 6.10 9.47
C THR A 75 -7.58 6.51 10.33
#